data_AF-A0A7X5SAZ5-F1
#
_entry.id   AF-A0A7X5SAZ5-F1
#
_cell.length_a   1.000
_cell.length_b   1.000
_cell.length_c   1.000
_cell.angle_alpha   90.00
_cell.angle_beta   90.00
_cell.angle_gamma   90.00
#
_symmetry.space_group_name_H-M   'P 1'
#
loop_
_entity.id
_entity.type
_entity.pdbx_description
1 polymer ?
#
loop_
_entity_poly.entity_id
_entity_poly.type
_entity_poly.pdbx_seq_one_letter_code
_entity_poly.pdbx_strand_id
1 'polypeptide(L)'
;YCLGRISHELVQVMPDQRTVLMGDDATNGGLFMFIADRKADLSAGTLYVGKWQQTSGVGPGAATLRWIKLGHATSAEIQAMADRLTAADILDVHLSDPGDASFAKIPFNGTFNWIRIKPGMEKAATYLETHRYAALAGGSLGFTKLEGTTVNARDKIAYMAMSYIVTSMRNGSGDVKVEGPDAGAVYALNLRGGQRDNHGAPIHSDWVPIDMAAPAALTGHDLAKADALGNLADPERLANPDNLKFSEALRTLFIGEDSSLHVNNFLWAYNVDSGTLTRVLSVPAGAESTGLHAVDQIHGWTYVMSNFQHPGDWESPLHDTVKATLDPLIRANYKNRFGAAVGYLTGDPVAVKLGKA
;
A
#
# COMPACT_ATOMS: atom_id res chain seq x y z
N TYR A 1 -3.69 6.57 17.55
CA TYR A 1 -5.09 6.09 17.64
C TYR A 1 -6.02 6.81 16.66
N CYS A 2 -6.00 8.15 16.56
CA CYS A 2 -6.90 8.89 15.65
C CYS A 2 -6.59 8.76 14.15
N LEU A 3 -5.58 7.99 13.75
CA LEU A 3 -5.35 7.62 12.35
C LEU A 3 -6.30 6.51 11.86
N GLY A 4 -7.11 5.95 12.77
CA GLY A 4 -8.00 4.82 12.47
C GLY A 4 -7.31 3.47 12.61
N ARG A 5 -8.12 2.43 12.80
CA ARG A 5 -7.68 1.04 12.92
C ARG A 5 -7.94 0.32 11.59
N ILE A 6 -6.90 0.29 10.78
CA ILE A 6 -6.80 -0.43 9.49
C ILE A 6 -5.52 -1.27 9.49
N SER A 7 -5.31 -2.07 8.45
CA SER A 7 -4.04 -2.78 8.23
C SER A 7 -3.00 -1.80 7.69
N HIS A 8 -2.46 -0.96 8.58
CA HIS A 8 -1.42 -0.01 8.21
C HIS A 8 -0.13 -0.74 7.85
N GLU A 9 0.28 -0.62 6.59
CA GLU A 9 1.60 -1.07 6.12
C GLU A 9 2.63 0.03 6.40
N LEU A 10 2.83 0.95 5.45
CA LEU A 10 3.62 2.16 5.60
C LEU A 10 2.78 3.40 5.29
N VAL A 11 2.91 4.42 6.15
CA VAL A 11 2.23 5.72 5.96
C VAL A 11 3.21 6.77 5.47
N GLN A 12 2.75 7.64 4.56
CA GLN A 12 3.54 8.77 4.06
C GLN A 12 3.03 10.08 4.63
N VAL A 13 3.82 10.69 5.51
CA VAL A 13 3.61 12.08 5.95
C VAL A 13 4.11 13.02 4.86
N MET A 14 3.23 13.89 4.36
CA MET A 14 3.52 14.84 3.30
C MET A 14 4.40 16.01 3.81
N PRO A 15 5.04 16.78 2.91
CA PRO A 15 5.93 17.88 3.31
C PRO A 15 5.30 18.99 4.15
N ASP A 16 3.97 19.10 4.18
CA ASP A 16 3.27 20.00 5.11
C ASP A 16 3.35 19.56 6.58
N GLN A 17 3.88 18.37 6.85
CA GLN A 17 4.01 17.71 8.16
C GLN A 17 2.66 17.48 8.85
N ARG A 18 1.58 17.40 8.09
CA ARG A 18 0.21 17.24 8.60
C ARG A 18 -0.59 16.19 7.86
N THR A 19 -0.49 16.18 6.53
CA THR A 19 -1.22 15.26 5.68
C THR A 19 -0.51 13.92 5.68
N VAL A 20 -1.24 12.86 5.97
CA VAL A 20 -0.74 11.48 6.01
C VAL A 20 -1.56 10.67 5.03
N LEU A 21 -0.91 10.08 4.02
CA LEU A 21 -1.52 9.15 3.09
C LEU A 21 -1.24 7.73 3.55
N MET A 22 -2.25 6.88 3.53
CA MET A 22 -2.21 5.55 4.14
C MET A 22 -2.92 4.54 3.23
N GLY A 23 -2.23 3.46 2.90
CA GLY A 23 -2.83 2.26 2.35
C GLY A 23 -3.46 1.38 3.43
N ASP A 24 -4.13 0.32 2.99
CA ASP A 24 -4.77 -0.68 3.83
C ASP A 24 -4.45 -2.05 3.22
N ASP A 25 -3.48 -2.75 3.81
CA ASP A 25 -3.08 -4.09 3.39
C ASP A 25 -4.12 -5.13 3.85
N ALA A 26 -5.21 -5.18 3.11
CA ALA A 26 -6.33 -6.06 3.38
C ALA A 26 -7.10 -6.37 2.10
N THR A 27 -7.68 -7.56 2.03
CA THR A 27 -8.73 -7.82 1.03
C THR A 27 -9.95 -6.96 1.34
N ASN A 28 -10.49 -6.30 0.30
CA ASN A 28 -11.43 -5.20 0.44
C ASN A 28 -10.87 -3.98 1.20
N GLY A 29 -9.57 -3.73 1.15
CA GLY A 29 -8.91 -2.54 1.69
C GLY A 29 -9.30 -1.24 0.99
N GLY A 30 -8.94 -0.12 1.62
CA GLY A 30 -9.22 1.24 1.14
C GLY A 30 -8.01 2.16 1.08
N LEU A 31 -8.19 3.31 0.42
CA LEU A 31 -7.24 4.43 0.45
C LEU A 31 -7.68 5.43 1.54
N PHE A 32 -6.78 5.76 2.46
CA PHE A 32 -7.08 6.65 3.57
C PHE A 32 -6.16 7.87 3.60
N MET A 33 -6.68 8.98 4.12
CA MET A 33 -5.93 10.21 4.36
C MET A 33 -6.27 10.76 5.73
N PHE A 34 -5.26 11.14 6.50
CA PHE A 34 -5.42 11.84 7.76
C PHE A 34 -4.76 13.23 7.66
N ILE A 35 -5.42 14.25 8.20
CA ILE A 35 -4.86 15.60 8.27
C ILE A 35 -4.79 16.03 9.72
N ALA A 36 -3.57 16.15 10.24
CA ALA A 36 -3.32 16.61 11.59
C ALA A 36 -3.75 18.06 11.80
N ASP A 37 -4.21 18.39 13.00
CA ASP A 37 -4.54 19.77 13.39
C ASP A 37 -3.28 20.65 13.42
N ARG A 38 -2.12 20.07 13.79
CA ARG A 38 -0.83 20.77 13.94
C ARG A 38 0.27 20.06 13.16
N LYS A 39 1.27 20.83 12.71
CA LYS A 39 2.47 20.28 12.07
C LYS A 39 3.24 19.40 13.05
N ALA A 40 3.75 18.27 12.54
CA ALA A 40 4.57 17.30 13.28
C ALA A 40 3.91 16.75 14.55
N ASP A 41 2.57 16.72 14.59
CA ASP A 41 1.81 16.23 15.74
C ASP A 41 0.57 15.47 15.26
N LEU A 42 0.66 14.14 15.31
CA LEU A 42 -0.41 13.23 14.91
C LEU A 42 -1.41 12.92 16.04
N SER A 43 -1.41 13.69 17.12
CA SER A 43 -2.29 13.43 18.28
C SER A 43 -3.74 13.87 18.07
N ALA A 44 -4.05 14.70 17.07
CA ALA A 44 -5.41 15.11 16.73
C ALA A 44 -5.54 15.49 15.26
N GLY A 45 -6.69 15.22 14.65
CA GLY A 45 -6.92 15.56 13.25
C GLY A 45 -8.18 14.93 12.67
N THR A 46 -8.30 15.05 11.35
CA THR A 46 -9.46 14.55 10.59
C THR A 46 -9.05 13.37 9.72
N LEU A 47 -9.82 12.29 9.80
CA LEU A 47 -9.67 11.08 8.98
C LEU A 47 -10.64 11.10 7.80
N TYR A 48 -10.15 10.68 6.64
CA TYR A 48 -10.88 10.59 5.38
C TYR A 48 -10.65 9.21 4.72
N VAL A 49 -11.63 8.76 3.94
CA VAL A 49 -11.49 7.62 3.02
C VAL A 49 -11.71 8.07 1.58
N GLY A 50 -10.97 7.47 0.66
CA GLY A 50 -11.10 7.69 -0.78
C GLY A 50 -12.35 7.03 -1.35
N LYS A 51 -12.96 7.72 -2.32
CA LYS A 51 -13.94 7.17 -3.26
C LYS A 51 -13.27 7.06 -4.62
N TRP A 52 -13.09 5.82 -5.07
CA TRP A 52 -12.59 5.46 -6.39
C TRP A 52 -13.69 5.64 -7.43
N GLN A 53 -13.71 6.77 -8.12
CA GLN A 53 -14.63 6.96 -9.25
C GLN A 53 -13.96 6.43 -10.51
N GLN A 54 -14.12 5.11 -10.72
CA GLN A 54 -13.47 4.39 -11.80
C GLN A 54 -13.74 5.04 -13.17
N THR A 55 -12.66 5.35 -13.89
CA THR A 55 -12.68 5.86 -15.27
C THR A 55 -12.25 4.82 -16.29
N SER A 56 -11.48 3.79 -15.86
CA SER A 56 -11.12 2.64 -16.67
C SER A 56 -11.02 1.39 -15.80
N GLY A 57 -11.49 0.25 -16.33
CA GLY A 57 -11.24 -1.08 -15.76
C GLY A 57 -10.14 -1.85 -16.49
N VAL A 58 -9.58 -1.30 -17.57
CA VAL A 58 -8.58 -1.98 -18.40
C VAL A 58 -7.25 -2.09 -17.67
N GLY A 59 -6.63 -3.26 -17.71
CA GLY A 59 -5.42 -3.54 -16.93
C GLY A 59 -5.64 -3.18 -15.45
N PRO A 60 -4.75 -2.40 -14.82
CA PRO A 60 -4.89 -2.03 -13.41
C PRO A 60 -6.00 -1.00 -13.20
N GLY A 61 -6.61 -0.50 -14.27
CA GLY A 61 -7.63 0.53 -14.23
C GLY A 61 -7.10 1.90 -13.84
N ALA A 62 -8.03 2.85 -13.79
CA ALA A 62 -7.78 4.23 -13.40
C ALA A 62 -9.04 4.84 -12.79
N ALA A 63 -8.86 5.90 -12.00
CA ALA A 63 -9.98 6.66 -11.44
C ALA A 63 -9.64 8.12 -11.19
N THR A 64 -10.70 8.92 -11.09
CA THR A 64 -10.68 10.16 -10.30
C THR A 64 -11.03 9.87 -8.85
N LEU A 65 -10.46 10.61 -7.91
CA LEU A 65 -10.68 10.41 -6.48
C LEU A 65 -11.53 11.53 -5.88
N ARG A 66 -12.45 11.13 -5.00
CA ARG A 66 -13.12 12.03 -4.05
C ARG A 66 -12.86 11.57 -2.63
N TRP A 67 -13.06 12.45 -1.66
CA TRP A 67 -12.76 12.17 -0.26
C TRP A 67 -14.01 12.29 0.59
N ILE A 68 -14.25 11.25 1.39
CA ILE A 68 -15.33 11.19 2.36
C ILE A 68 -14.72 11.44 3.73
N LYS A 69 -15.21 12.48 4.42
CA LYS A 69 -14.80 12.75 5.80
C LYS A 69 -15.41 11.70 6.70
N LEU A 70 -14.57 10.93 7.40
CA LEU A 70 -15.03 9.94 8.37
C LEU A 70 -15.26 10.58 9.74
N GLY A 71 -14.33 11.43 10.20
CA GLY A 71 -14.49 12.12 11.49
C GLY A 71 -13.26 12.92 11.91
N HIS A 72 -13.40 13.65 13.01
CA HIS A 72 -12.29 14.31 13.73
C HIS A 72 -12.23 13.77 15.17
N ALA A 73 -11.03 13.54 15.68
CA ALA A 73 -10.81 13.10 17.05
C ALA A 73 -9.37 13.36 17.51
N THR A 74 -9.16 13.27 18.82
CA THR A 74 -7.81 13.15 19.40
C THR A 74 -7.46 11.68 19.66
N SER A 75 -6.18 11.33 19.63
CA SER A 75 -5.72 9.99 19.99
C SER A 75 -6.05 9.63 21.44
N ALA A 76 -6.05 10.61 22.36
CA ALA A 76 -6.43 10.39 23.76
C ALA A 76 -7.90 9.99 23.91
N GLU A 77 -8.80 10.66 23.16
CA GLU A 77 -10.23 10.27 23.11
C GLU A 77 -10.39 8.81 22.65
N ILE A 78 -9.74 8.45 21.54
CA ILE A 78 -9.89 7.12 20.94
C ILE A 78 -9.22 6.03 21.80
N GLN A 79 -8.09 6.34 22.42
CA GLN A 79 -7.45 5.42 23.37
C GLN A 79 -8.38 5.12 24.56
N ALA A 80 -8.97 6.14 25.17
CA ALA A 80 -9.92 5.93 26.27
C ALA A 80 -11.16 5.12 25.87
N MET A 81 -11.55 5.13 24.58
CA MET A 81 -12.57 4.23 24.05
C MET A 81 -12.04 2.80 23.87
N ALA A 82 -10.84 2.65 23.33
CA ALA A 82 -10.20 1.35 23.11
C ALA A 82 -9.96 0.59 24.42
N ASP A 83 -9.64 1.31 25.50
CA ASP A 83 -9.38 0.72 26.82
C ASP A 83 -10.66 0.17 27.49
N ARG A 84 -11.85 0.59 27.04
CA ARG A 84 -13.14 0.22 27.66
C ARG A 84 -14.10 -0.57 26.77
N LEU A 85 -13.99 -0.43 25.44
CA LEU A 85 -14.94 -0.98 24.48
C LEU A 85 -14.37 -2.23 23.80
N THR A 86 -15.25 -3.19 23.57
CA THR A 86 -15.03 -4.29 22.63
C THR A 86 -15.75 -4.01 21.31
N ALA A 87 -15.43 -4.77 20.25
CA ALA A 87 -16.12 -4.66 18.96
C ALA A 87 -17.65 -4.84 19.11
N ALA A 88 -18.07 -5.76 19.99
CA ALA A 88 -19.49 -6.04 20.26
C ALA A 88 -20.19 -4.87 20.97
N ASP A 89 -19.47 -3.97 21.64
CA ASP A 89 -20.05 -2.76 22.24
C ASP A 89 -20.29 -1.66 21.19
N ILE A 90 -19.65 -1.75 20.01
CA ILE A 90 -19.63 -0.71 18.99
C ILE A 90 -20.63 -0.98 17.88
N LEU A 91 -20.66 -2.20 17.34
CA LEU A 91 -21.56 -2.58 16.26
C LEU A 91 -22.07 -4.02 16.39
N ASP A 92 -23.27 -4.25 15.85
CA ASP A 92 -23.76 -5.58 15.55
C ASP A 92 -23.27 -6.01 14.17
N VAL A 93 -22.86 -7.28 14.01
CA VAL A 93 -22.34 -7.85 12.76
C VAL A 93 -23.02 -9.18 12.45
N HIS A 94 -23.56 -9.32 11.25
CA HIS A 94 -23.97 -10.59 10.69
C HIS A 94 -23.15 -10.92 9.43
N LEU A 95 -22.79 -12.20 9.27
CA LEU A 95 -22.06 -12.72 8.11
C LEU A 95 -22.98 -13.18 6.97
N SER A 96 -24.29 -13.09 7.20
CA SER A 96 -25.37 -13.35 6.25
C SER A 96 -26.47 -12.33 6.45
N ASP A 97 -27.34 -12.16 5.45
CA ASP A 97 -28.46 -11.21 5.52
C ASP A 97 -29.40 -11.55 6.69
N PRO A 98 -29.56 -10.65 7.69
CA PRO A 98 -30.47 -10.90 8.81
C PRO A 98 -31.94 -10.64 8.45
N GLY A 99 -32.26 -10.12 7.26
CA GLY A 99 -33.61 -9.71 6.88
C GLY A 99 -34.12 -8.47 7.64
N ASP A 100 -33.22 -7.75 8.32
CA ASP A 100 -33.49 -6.54 9.10
C ASP A 100 -32.91 -5.33 8.37
N ALA A 101 -33.81 -4.44 7.90
CA ALA A 101 -33.46 -3.25 7.13
C ALA A 101 -32.64 -2.20 7.91
N SER A 102 -32.50 -2.35 9.23
CA SER A 102 -31.61 -1.51 10.04
C SER A 102 -30.13 -1.89 9.92
N PHE A 103 -29.81 -3.04 9.29
CA PHE A 103 -28.45 -3.42 8.94
C PHE A 103 -28.10 -2.99 7.52
N ALA A 104 -26.89 -2.47 7.36
CA ALA A 104 -26.33 -2.12 6.06
C ALA A 104 -25.35 -3.21 5.60
N LYS A 105 -25.52 -3.69 4.37
CA LYS A 105 -24.58 -4.61 3.73
C LYS A 105 -23.32 -3.86 3.28
N ILE A 106 -22.16 -4.35 3.67
CA ILE A 106 -20.84 -3.80 3.30
C ILE A 106 -19.90 -4.91 2.81
N PRO A 107 -19.01 -4.62 1.84
CA PRO A 107 -17.89 -5.50 1.54
C PRO A 107 -16.89 -5.51 2.70
N PHE A 108 -16.32 -6.66 3.01
CA PHE A 108 -15.33 -6.81 4.07
C PHE A 108 -14.60 -8.14 3.92
N ASN A 109 -13.27 -8.10 3.79
CA ASN A 109 -12.38 -9.26 3.80
C ASN A 109 -12.78 -10.40 2.82
N GLY A 110 -13.06 -10.05 1.57
CA GLY A 110 -13.40 -10.99 0.49
C GLY A 110 -14.87 -11.44 0.47
N THR A 111 -15.66 -11.00 1.45
CA THR A 111 -17.08 -11.36 1.64
C THR A 111 -17.90 -10.11 1.97
N PHE A 112 -19.13 -10.30 2.45
CA PHE A 112 -20.01 -9.23 2.91
C PHE A 112 -20.34 -9.39 4.39
N ASN A 113 -20.39 -8.27 5.09
CA ASN A 113 -20.93 -8.17 6.45
C ASN A 113 -22.21 -7.33 6.37
N TRP A 114 -23.18 -7.60 7.24
CA TRP A 114 -24.33 -6.74 7.51
C TRP A 114 -24.10 -6.12 8.86
N ILE A 115 -23.99 -4.80 8.92
CA ILE A 115 -23.61 -4.10 10.14
C ILE A 115 -24.64 -3.07 10.56
N ARG A 116 -24.74 -2.85 11.86
CA ARG A 116 -25.50 -1.76 12.46
C ARG A 116 -24.67 -1.17 13.60
N ILE A 117 -24.38 0.13 13.52
CA ILE A 117 -23.69 0.85 14.59
C ILE A 117 -24.65 1.01 15.77
N LYS A 118 -24.17 0.76 16.99
CA LYS A 118 -24.97 0.95 18.19
C LYS A 118 -25.13 2.45 18.49
N PRO A 119 -26.27 2.89 19.05
CA PRO A 119 -26.53 4.32 19.29
C PRO A 119 -25.39 5.01 20.05
N GLY A 120 -24.87 6.12 19.51
CA GLY A 120 -23.80 6.90 20.14
C GLY A 120 -22.39 6.32 19.98
N MET A 121 -22.22 5.23 19.22
CA MET A 121 -20.92 4.58 18.98
C MET A 121 -20.28 4.99 17.66
N GLU A 122 -20.80 5.99 16.95
CA GLU A 122 -20.31 6.40 15.63
C GLU A 122 -18.83 6.79 15.66
N LYS A 123 -18.39 7.53 16.70
CA LYS A 123 -16.97 7.87 16.87
C LYS A 123 -16.13 6.62 17.13
N ALA A 124 -16.58 5.69 17.97
CA ALA A 124 -15.86 4.46 18.22
C ALA A 124 -15.78 3.59 16.94
N ALA A 125 -16.88 3.46 16.20
CA ALA A 125 -16.93 2.76 14.92
C ALA A 125 -15.96 3.37 13.91
N THR A 126 -15.90 4.70 13.84
CA THR A 126 -14.99 5.43 12.94
C THR A 126 -13.53 5.06 13.14
N TYR A 127 -13.06 4.92 14.38
CA TYR A 127 -11.62 4.79 14.68
C TYR A 127 -11.17 3.41 15.17
N LEU A 128 -12.08 2.58 15.71
CA LEU A 128 -11.78 1.24 16.21
C LEU A 128 -12.28 0.14 15.26
N GLU A 129 -13.23 0.47 14.39
CA GLU A 129 -13.81 -0.43 13.37
C GLU A 129 -13.75 0.25 11.99
N THR A 130 -12.67 1.00 11.76
CA THR A 130 -12.51 1.96 10.65
C THR A 130 -12.80 1.34 9.29
N HIS A 131 -12.33 0.12 9.04
CA HIS A 131 -12.54 -0.57 7.76
C HIS A 131 -14.03 -0.76 7.44
N ARG A 132 -14.81 -1.26 8.41
CA ARG A 132 -16.27 -1.42 8.28
C ARG A 132 -16.98 -0.08 8.19
N TYR A 133 -16.60 0.88 9.04
CA TYR A 133 -17.22 2.20 9.05
C TYR A 133 -16.99 2.94 7.73
N ALA A 134 -15.79 2.83 7.16
CA ALA A 134 -15.44 3.46 5.89
C ALA A 134 -16.29 2.91 4.72
N ALA A 135 -16.52 1.59 4.68
CA ALA A 135 -17.42 0.98 3.71
C ALA A 135 -18.86 1.49 3.88
N LEU A 136 -19.34 1.58 5.12
CA LEU A 136 -20.67 2.11 5.43
C LEU A 136 -20.81 3.60 5.07
N ALA A 137 -19.76 4.39 5.29
CA ALA A 137 -19.71 5.81 4.93
C ALA A 137 -19.62 6.03 3.41
N GLY A 138 -19.48 4.95 2.63
CA GLY A 138 -19.51 4.98 1.16
C GLY A 138 -18.13 5.07 0.50
N GLY A 139 -17.04 4.85 1.25
CA GLY A 139 -15.69 4.72 0.70
C GLY A 139 -15.57 3.55 -0.28
N SER A 140 -14.54 3.56 -1.13
CA SER A 140 -14.23 2.42 -2.01
C SER A 140 -13.29 1.46 -1.29
N LEU A 141 -13.84 0.32 -0.87
CA LEU A 141 -13.18 -0.72 -0.09
C LEU A 141 -13.02 -1.99 -0.95
N GLY A 142 -12.42 -1.81 -2.12
CA GLY A 142 -12.28 -2.86 -3.14
C GLY A 142 -10.84 -3.29 -3.38
N PHE A 143 -9.86 -2.58 -2.84
CA PHE A 143 -8.44 -2.90 -3.00
C PHE A 143 -8.07 -4.19 -2.25
N THR A 144 -6.98 -4.83 -2.66
CA THR A 144 -6.58 -6.14 -2.12
C THR A 144 -5.35 -6.10 -1.23
N LYS A 145 -4.35 -5.29 -1.58
CA LYS A 145 -3.08 -5.16 -0.86
C LYS A 145 -2.45 -3.80 -1.19
N LEU A 146 -2.99 -2.73 -0.60
CA LEU A 146 -2.50 -1.38 -0.85
C LEU A 146 -1.41 -1.08 0.20
N GLU A 147 -0.16 -1.37 -0.17
CA GLU A 147 0.98 -1.52 0.75
C GLU A 147 1.86 -0.25 0.79
N GLY A 148 3.13 -0.34 0.38
CA GLY A 148 4.09 0.75 0.48
C GLY A 148 3.62 2.03 -0.20
N THR A 149 3.90 3.15 0.45
CA THR A 149 3.47 4.48 0.04
C THR A 149 4.63 5.45 0.11
N THR A 150 4.84 6.25 -0.95
CA THR A 150 5.86 7.30 -0.94
C THR A 150 5.44 8.52 -1.76
N VAL A 151 6.23 9.60 -1.74
CA VAL A 151 5.90 10.84 -2.44
C VAL A 151 7.12 11.40 -3.19
N ASN A 152 6.89 11.76 -4.45
CA ASN A 152 7.66 12.74 -5.18
C ASN A 152 7.03 14.12 -4.87
N ALA A 153 7.63 14.81 -3.91
CA ALA A 153 7.16 16.08 -3.40
C ALA A 153 7.30 17.19 -4.44
N ARG A 154 8.37 17.16 -5.25
CA ARG A 154 8.61 18.17 -6.28
C ARG A 154 7.48 18.20 -7.31
N ASP A 155 7.09 17.04 -7.81
CA ASP A 155 6.08 16.95 -8.88
C ASP A 155 4.67 16.73 -8.35
N LYS A 156 4.51 16.64 -7.02
CA LYS A 156 3.24 16.37 -6.33
C LYS A 156 2.59 15.08 -6.81
N ILE A 157 3.36 13.99 -6.78
CA ILE A 157 2.88 12.64 -7.12
C ILE A 157 3.13 11.74 -5.92
N ALA A 158 2.08 11.13 -5.38
CA ALA A 158 2.23 10.00 -4.48
C ALA A 158 2.30 8.69 -5.29
N TYR A 159 3.07 7.74 -4.81
CA TYR A 159 3.10 6.38 -5.34
C TYR A 159 2.60 5.41 -4.29
N MET A 160 1.78 4.46 -4.71
CA MET A 160 1.26 3.39 -3.85
C MET A 160 1.40 2.05 -4.52
N ALA A 161 1.98 1.10 -3.80
CA ALA A 161 2.09 -0.28 -4.21
C ALA A 161 0.72 -0.95 -4.09
N MET A 162 0.24 -1.51 -5.20
CA MET A 162 -0.85 -2.48 -5.21
C MET A 162 -0.22 -3.83 -5.50
N SER A 163 0.13 -4.54 -4.44
CA SER A 163 0.91 -5.75 -4.55
C SER A 163 0.18 -6.83 -5.33
N TYR A 164 -1.11 -7.04 -5.06
CA TYR A 164 -1.94 -7.93 -5.89
C TYR A 164 -3.14 -7.16 -6.40
N ILE A 165 -3.52 -7.40 -7.65
CA ILE A 165 -4.82 -6.99 -8.18
C ILE A 165 -5.60 -8.27 -8.42
N VAL A 166 -6.27 -8.77 -7.38
CA VAL A 166 -6.97 -10.07 -7.42
C VAL A 166 -8.35 -9.94 -6.77
N THR A 167 -9.07 -11.06 -6.64
CA THR A 167 -10.25 -11.22 -5.76
C THR A 167 -11.24 -10.03 -5.75
N SER A 168 -11.19 -9.15 -4.74
CA SER A 168 -12.12 -8.02 -4.58
C SER A 168 -12.01 -7.00 -5.70
N MET A 169 -10.79 -6.75 -6.22
CA MET A 169 -10.57 -5.84 -7.34
C MET A 169 -11.08 -6.42 -8.67
N ARG A 170 -11.25 -7.74 -8.78
CA ARG A 170 -11.74 -8.43 -9.99
C ARG A 170 -13.27 -8.51 -10.02
N ASN A 171 -13.89 -8.63 -8.86
CA ASN A 171 -15.32 -8.93 -8.75
C ASN A 171 -16.20 -7.68 -8.60
N GLY A 172 -15.63 -6.49 -8.36
CA GLY A 172 -16.39 -5.25 -8.20
C GLY A 172 -16.88 -4.97 -6.78
N SER A 173 -16.54 -5.82 -5.81
CA SER A 173 -16.85 -5.56 -4.40
C SER A 173 -16.11 -4.31 -3.92
N GLY A 174 -16.81 -3.39 -3.25
CA GLY A 174 -16.20 -2.15 -2.76
C GLY A 174 -15.85 -1.12 -3.84
N ASP A 175 -16.59 -1.13 -4.96
CA ASP A 175 -16.54 -0.12 -6.04
C ASP A 175 -15.27 -0.11 -6.90
N VAL A 176 -14.48 -1.19 -6.89
CA VAL A 176 -13.29 -1.35 -7.73
C VAL A 176 -13.45 -2.60 -8.59
N LYS A 177 -13.39 -2.47 -9.93
CA LYS A 177 -13.47 -3.59 -10.86
C LYS A 177 -12.51 -3.43 -12.03
N VAL A 178 -11.39 -4.16 -12.01
CA VAL A 178 -10.30 -4.04 -13.00
C VAL A 178 -9.83 -5.40 -13.51
N GLU A 179 -9.17 -5.41 -14.67
CA GLU A 179 -8.77 -6.62 -15.42
C GLU A 179 -7.45 -7.26 -14.98
N GLY A 180 -6.45 -6.48 -14.52
CA GLY A 180 -5.20 -7.04 -13.96
C GLY A 180 -3.95 -6.20 -14.03
N PRO A 181 -2.77 -6.79 -13.89
CA PRO A 181 -2.44 -8.22 -13.70
C PRO A 181 -2.50 -8.68 -12.23
N ASP A 182 -2.50 -9.98 -11.96
CA ASP A 182 -2.38 -10.54 -10.61
C ASP A 182 -1.04 -10.14 -9.97
N ALA A 183 0.02 -10.00 -10.79
CA ALA A 183 1.33 -9.44 -10.44
C ALA A 183 1.31 -7.99 -9.94
N GLY A 184 0.15 -7.32 -9.92
CA GLY A 184 0.01 -5.99 -9.33
C GLY A 184 0.61 -4.85 -10.15
N ALA A 185 0.68 -3.68 -9.51
CA ALA A 185 1.21 -2.46 -10.09
C ALA A 185 1.59 -1.43 -9.01
N VAL A 186 2.43 -0.46 -9.37
CA VAL A 186 2.57 0.78 -8.58
C VAL A 186 1.71 1.86 -9.22
N TYR A 187 0.72 2.35 -8.47
CA TYR A 187 -0.10 3.46 -8.90
C TYR A 187 0.58 4.79 -8.60
N ALA A 188 0.45 5.72 -9.54
CA ALA A 188 0.76 7.13 -9.36
C ALA A 188 -0.53 7.91 -9.10
N LEU A 189 -0.48 8.82 -8.14
CA LEU A 189 -1.60 9.66 -7.72
C LEU A 189 -1.18 11.12 -7.80
N ASN A 190 -1.80 11.91 -8.68
CA ASN A 190 -1.53 13.35 -8.71
C ASN A 190 -2.13 14.03 -7.47
N LEU A 191 -1.37 14.94 -6.85
CA LEU A 191 -1.74 15.65 -5.64
C LEU A 191 -1.99 17.13 -5.92
N ARG A 192 -3.09 17.68 -5.38
CA ARG A 192 -3.32 19.14 -5.41
C ARG A 192 -4.13 19.64 -4.22
N GLY A 193 -4.03 20.94 -3.96
CA GLY A 193 -4.87 21.63 -2.99
C GLY A 193 -6.28 21.91 -3.51
N GLY A 194 -7.09 22.56 -2.66
CA GLY A 194 -8.42 23.07 -3.03
C GLY A 194 -9.50 22.00 -3.21
N GLN A 195 -9.27 20.77 -2.74
CA GLN A 195 -10.29 19.73 -2.76
C GLN A 195 -11.35 19.98 -1.68
N ARG A 196 -12.52 19.37 -1.85
CA ARG A 196 -13.62 19.41 -0.90
C ARG A 196 -14.05 17.99 -0.56
N ASP A 197 -14.53 17.81 0.66
CA ASP A 197 -15.10 16.53 1.08
C ASP A 197 -16.52 16.32 0.53
N ASN A 198 -17.10 15.17 0.87
CA ASN A 198 -18.46 14.77 0.50
C ASN A 198 -19.57 15.69 1.05
N HIS A 199 -19.27 16.58 1.99
CA HIS A 199 -20.19 17.60 2.51
C HIS A 199 -19.89 19.00 1.94
N GLY A 200 -18.96 19.10 0.98
CA GLY A 200 -18.55 20.36 0.37
C GLY A 200 -17.63 21.19 1.26
N ALA A 201 -17.18 20.70 2.42
CA ALA A 201 -16.24 21.43 3.26
C ALA A 201 -14.84 21.39 2.64
N PRO A 202 -14.06 22.49 2.71
CA PRO A 202 -12.68 22.49 2.21
C PRO A 202 -11.80 21.47 2.95
N ILE A 203 -10.96 20.77 2.19
CA ILE A 203 -9.89 19.93 2.75
C ILE A 203 -8.62 20.80 2.82
N HIS A 204 -8.18 21.11 4.03
CA HIS A 204 -7.08 22.04 4.29
C HIS A 204 -5.69 21.40 4.14
N SER A 205 -5.41 20.90 2.93
CA SER A 205 -4.13 20.33 2.51
C SER A 205 -3.85 20.63 1.04
N ASP A 206 -2.58 20.83 0.70
CA ASP A 206 -2.09 20.99 -0.67
C ASP A 206 -1.66 19.66 -1.32
N TRP A 207 -1.84 18.56 -0.61
CA TRP A 207 -1.30 17.22 -0.89
C TRP A 207 -2.41 16.17 -1.02
N VAL A 208 -3.59 16.57 -1.49
CA VAL A 208 -4.75 15.67 -1.60
C VAL A 208 -4.71 14.95 -2.95
N PRO A 209 -4.72 13.60 -2.98
CA PRO A 209 -4.83 12.84 -4.22
C PRO A 209 -6.14 13.11 -4.96
N ILE A 210 -6.07 13.24 -6.29
CA ILE A 210 -7.23 13.56 -7.14
C ILE A 210 -7.52 12.55 -8.24
N ASP A 211 -6.55 11.70 -8.52
CA ASP A 211 -6.64 10.60 -9.45
C ASP A 211 -5.68 9.50 -9.02
N MET A 212 -5.80 8.35 -9.66
CA MET A 212 -4.92 7.23 -9.44
C MET A 212 -4.91 6.34 -10.69
N ALA A 213 -3.71 6.09 -11.23
CA ALA A 213 -3.47 5.22 -12.37
C ALA A 213 -2.03 4.69 -12.33
N ALA A 214 -1.79 3.49 -12.86
CA ALA A 214 -0.44 2.95 -12.96
C ALA A 214 0.26 3.43 -14.24
N PRO A 215 1.48 3.99 -14.17
CA PRO A 215 2.34 4.10 -15.34
C PRO A 215 2.58 2.72 -15.96
N ALA A 216 2.63 2.64 -17.30
CA ALA A 216 2.79 1.36 -18.00
C ALA A 216 4.07 0.60 -17.60
N ALA A 217 5.17 1.32 -17.34
CA ALA A 217 6.42 0.72 -16.87
C ALA A 217 6.34 0.15 -15.44
N LEU A 218 5.32 0.55 -14.67
CA LEU A 218 5.11 0.14 -13.27
C LEU A 218 3.95 -0.84 -13.11
N THR A 219 3.56 -1.50 -14.20
CA THR A 219 2.55 -2.56 -14.19
C THR A 219 3.26 -3.90 -14.40
N GLY A 220 2.93 -4.89 -13.59
CA GLY A 220 3.47 -6.24 -13.75
C GLY A 220 2.97 -6.95 -15.01
N HIS A 221 3.34 -8.21 -15.18
CA HIS A 221 2.85 -9.02 -16.29
C HIS A 221 2.77 -10.49 -15.89
N ASP A 222 1.56 -11.02 -15.83
CA ASP A 222 1.34 -12.44 -15.58
C ASP A 222 1.77 -13.26 -16.81
N LEU A 223 2.47 -14.36 -16.57
CA LEU A 223 2.76 -15.35 -17.59
C LEU A 223 1.58 -16.31 -17.74
N ALA A 224 1.29 -16.70 -18.99
CA ALA A 224 0.25 -17.70 -19.25
C ALA A 224 0.57 -19.08 -18.66
N LYS A 225 1.86 -19.37 -18.41
CA LYS A 225 2.39 -20.58 -17.78
C LYS A 225 3.67 -20.23 -17.04
N ALA A 226 3.96 -21.00 -15.99
CA ALA A 226 5.24 -20.90 -15.30
C ALA A 226 6.43 -21.03 -16.27
N ASP A 227 7.46 -20.22 -16.08
CA ASP A 227 8.70 -20.34 -16.85
C ASP A 227 9.57 -21.55 -16.41
N ALA A 228 10.78 -21.66 -16.96
CA ALA A 228 11.68 -22.76 -16.65
C ALA A 228 12.20 -22.78 -15.20
N LEU A 229 12.10 -21.66 -14.47
CA LEU A 229 12.48 -21.57 -13.06
C LEU A 229 11.26 -21.70 -12.13
N GLY A 230 10.05 -21.47 -12.65
CA GLY A 230 8.79 -21.54 -11.92
C GLY A 230 8.07 -20.21 -11.83
N ASN A 231 8.64 -19.10 -12.32
CA ASN A 231 8.02 -17.78 -12.23
C ASN A 231 6.65 -17.77 -12.92
N LEU A 232 5.67 -17.17 -12.27
CA LEU A 232 4.30 -16.96 -12.76
C LEU A 232 4.09 -15.54 -13.33
N ALA A 233 5.03 -14.63 -13.07
CA ALA A 233 5.09 -13.31 -13.70
C ALA A 233 6.39 -13.15 -14.50
N ASP A 234 6.40 -12.24 -15.47
CA ASP A 234 7.57 -11.92 -16.29
C ASP A 234 8.68 -11.37 -15.39
N PRO A 235 9.80 -12.09 -15.22
CA PRO A 235 10.85 -11.66 -14.31
C PRO A 235 11.42 -10.31 -14.69
N GLU A 236 11.36 -9.90 -15.97
CA GLU A 236 11.87 -8.60 -16.44
C GLU A 236 10.90 -7.42 -16.19
N ARG A 237 9.84 -7.63 -15.39
CA ARG A 237 8.89 -6.61 -14.93
C ARG A 237 8.66 -6.73 -13.43
N LEU A 238 7.91 -5.80 -12.87
CA LEU A 238 7.49 -5.88 -11.46
C LEU A 238 6.56 -7.09 -11.25
N ALA A 239 6.69 -7.77 -10.13
CA ALA A 239 5.63 -8.59 -9.57
C ALA A 239 5.48 -8.31 -8.08
N ASN A 240 4.25 -8.09 -7.66
CA ASN A 240 3.84 -7.80 -6.29
C ASN A 240 4.72 -6.74 -5.63
N PRO A 241 4.76 -5.53 -6.20
CA PRO A 241 5.46 -4.43 -5.58
C PRO A 241 4.82 -4.14 -4.22
N ASP A 242 5.66 -3.96 -3.21
CA ASP A 242 5.25 -3.74 -1.84
C ASP A 242 5.96 -2.49 -1.32
N ASN A 243 7.25 -2.61 -1.02
CA ASN A 243 8.02 -1.55 -0.38
C ASN A 243 8.38 -0.43 -1.35
N LEU A 244 8.00 0.81 -1.06
CA LEU A 244 8.28 1.98 -1.92
C LEU A 244 9.11 3.04 -1.22
N LYS A 245 10.08 3.61 -1.96
CA LYS A 245 10.75 4.84 -1.53
C LYS A 245 11.21 5.71 -2.68
N PHE A 246 10.82 6.98 -2.65
CA PHE A 246 11.29 7.97 -3.62
C PHE A 246 12.54 8.71 -3.11
N SER A 247 13.53 8.87 -3.99
CA SER A 247 14.67 9.77 -3.83
C SER A 247 14.47 11.01 -4.69
N GLU A 248 14.37 12.18 -4.04
CA GLU A 248 14.26 13.46 -4.73
C GLU A 248 15.55 13.80 -5.50
N ALA A 249 16.71 13.47 -4.92
CA ALA A 249 18.00 13.78 -5.53
C ALA A 249 18.28 12.93 -6.77
N LEU A 250 17.94 11.63 -6.73
CA LEU A 250 18.14 10.72 -7.86
C LEU A 250 17.00 10.77 -8.88
N ARG A 251 15.85 11.36 -8.50
CA ARG A 251 14.61 11.34 -9.28
C ARG A 251 14.18 9.91 -9.60
N THR A 252 14.29 9.07 -8.59
CA THR A 252 14.12 7.62 -8.71
C THR A 252 13.19 7.11 -7.64
N LEU A 253 12.16 6.37 -8.07
CA LEU A 253 11.33 5.53 -7.23
C LEU A 253 11.99 4.15 -7.12
N PHE A 254 12.36 3.77 -5.90
CA PHE A 254 12.79 2.41 -5.59
C PHE A 254 11.58 1.58 -5.17
N ILE A 255 11.54 0.32 -5.64
CA ILE A 255 10.39 -0.58 -5.53
C ILE A 255 10.89 -1.97 -5.15
N GLY A 256 10.63 -2.39 -3.91
CA GLY A 256 10.88 -3.75 -3.44
C GLY A 256 9.67 -4.65 -3.69
N GLU A 257 9.92 -5.90 -4.04
CA GLU A 257 8.89 -6.91 -4.26
C GLU A 257 8.71 -7.82 -3.04
N ASP A 258 7.46 -8.16 -2.75
CA ASP A 258 7.04 -9.30 -1.93
C ASP A 258 6.09 -10.20 -2.75
N SER A 259 6.70 -10.95 -3.67
CA SER A 259 6.01 -11.73 -4.68
C SER A 259 5.93 -13.22 -4.36
N SER A 260 4.72 -13.76 -4.51
CA SER A 260 4.43 -15.18 -4.69
C SER A 260 4.25 -15.53 -6.18
N LEU A 261 4.74 -14.69 -7.09
CA LEU A 261 4.76 -14.91 -8.54
C LEU A 261 6.19 -14.94 -9.12
N HIS A 262 7.17 -14.33 -8.44
CA HIS A 262 8.59 -14.52 -8.73
C HIS A 262 9.23 -15.51 -7.75
N VAL A 263 10.04 -16.43 -8.28
CA VAL A 263 10.83 -17.42 -7.50
C VAL A 263 11.81 -16.74 -6.55
N ASN A 264 12.33 -15.57 -6.93
CA ASN A 264 13.11 -14.70 -6.08
C ASN A 264 12.69 -13.26 -6.35
N ASN A 265 12.57 -12.47 -5.29
CA ASN A 265 12.14 -11.08 -5.41
C ASN A 265 13.28 -10.14 -5.83
N PHE A 266 12.89 -8.96 -6.28
CA PHE A 266 13.80 -7.94 -6.78
C PHE A 266 13.64 -6.59 -6.06
N LEU A 267 14.70 -5.78 -6.12
CA LEU A 267 14.60 -4.33 -5.95
C LEU A 267 14.74 -3.67 -7.32
N TRP A 268 13.81 -2.79 -7.65
CA TRP A 268 13.80 -2.02 -8.88
C TRP A 268 14.06 -0.54 -8.60
N ALA A 269 14.62 0.14 -9.61
CA ALA A 269 14.80 1.58 -9.66
C ALA A 269 14.08 2.12 -10.91
N TYR A 270 13.09 2.97 -10.70
CA TYR A 270 12.35 3.66 -11.76
C TYR A 270 12.71 5.15 -11.78
N ASN A 271 13.43 5.61 -12.79
CA ASN A 271 13.70 7.03 -12.96
C ASN A 271 12.48 7.74 -13.56
N VAL A 272 11.94 8.73 -12.86
CA VAL A 272 10.66 9.36 -13.24
C VAL A 272 10.79 10.32 -14.42
N ASP A 273 12.00 10.80 -14.73
CA ASP A 273 12.22 11.71 -15.85
C ASP A 273 12.41 10.93 -17.16
N SER A 274 13.16 9.82 -17.12
CA SER A 274 13.39 8.97 -18.31
C SER A 274 12.32 7.90 -18.52
N GLY A 275 11.56 7.57 -17.47
CA GLY A 275 10.61 6.44 -17.47
C GLY A 275 11.29 5.06 -17.49
N THR A 276 12.58 4.98 -17.19
CA THR A 276 13.34 3.73 -17.23
C THR A 276 13.19 2.96 -15.93
N LEU A 277 12.76 1.69 -16.02
CA LEU A 277 12.78 0.73 -14.92
C LEU A 277 14.03 -0.15 -15.03
N THR A 278 14.75 -0.35 -13.92
CA THR A 278 15.97 -1.16 -13.88
C THR A 278 16.02 -2.00 -12.63
N ARG A 279 16.30 -3.29 -12.77
CA ARG A 279 16.56 -4.19 -11.63
C ARG A 279 17.92 -3.86 -11.03
N VAL A 280 17.98 -3.58 -9.74
CA VAL A 280 19.21 -3.19 -9.02
C VAL A 280 19.64 -4.18 -7.94
N LEU A 281 18.75 -5.07 -7.52
CA LEU A 281 19.06 -6.18 -6.61
C LEU A 281 18.17 -7.38 -6.93
N SER A 282 18.72 -8.58 -6.77
CA SER A 282 17.96 -9.84 -6.65
C SER A 282 18.22 -10.42 -5.27
N VAL A 283 17.16 -10.71 -4.52
CA VAL A 283 17.28 -11.33 -3.19
C VAL A 283 17.28 -12.86 -3.31
N PRO A 284 17.65 -13.62 -2.26
CA PRO A 284 17.58 -15.08 -2.30
C PRO A 284 16.15 -15.58 -2.62
N ALA A 285 16.04 -16.76 -3.22
CA ALA A 285 14.74 -17.35 -3.54
C ALA A 285 13.85 -17.54 -2.30
N GLY A 286 12.54 -17.28 -2.46
CA GLY A 286 11.56 -17.26 -1.38
C GLY A 286 11.76 -16.15 -0.33
N ALA A 287 12.68 -15.19 -0.55
CA ALA A 287 12.78 -13.98 0.26
C ALA A 287 12.00 -12.84 -0.39
N GLU A 288 11.56 -11.85 0.38
CA GLU A 288 11.09 -10.55 -0.14
C GLU A 288 12.22 -9.51 -0.11
N SER A 289 12.09 -8.43 -0.88
CA SER A 289 12.96 -7.24 -0.83
C SER A 289 12.25 -6.09 -0.08
N THR A 290 12.68 -5.79 1.14
CA THR A 290 11.96 -4.91 2.08
C THR A 290 12.89 -3.87 2.74
N GLY A 291 12.37 -3.17 3.76
CA GLY A 291 13.04 -2.17 4.62
C GLY A 291 13.77 -1.08 3.83
N LEU A 292 13.13 -0.69 2.73
CA LEU A 292 13.67 0.20 1.74
C LEU A 292 13.75 1.64 2.25
N HIS A 293 14.96 2.19 2.26
CA HIS A 293 15.16 3.62 2.50
C HIS A 293 16.13 4.21 1.47
N ALA A 294 15.79 5.37 0.94
CA ALA A 294 16.71 6.21 0.19
C ALA A 294 17.04 7.40 1.08
N VAL A 295 18.31 7.51 1.45
CA VAL A 295 18.79 8.63 2.24
C VAL A 295 19.79 9.40 1.40
N ASP A 296 19.35 10.58 0.96
CA ASP A 296 20.11 11.44 0.08
C ASP A 296 21.10 12.29 0.88
N GLN A 297 22.34 12.35 0.41
CA GLN A 297 23.34 13.35 0.79
C GLN A 297 23.73 13.41 2.29
N ILE A 298 23.70 12.29 3.03
CA ILE A 298 24.35 12.22 4.35
C ILE A 298 25.85 12.43 4.16
N HIS A 299 26.35 13.59 4.58
CA HIS A 299 27.76 13.99 4.40
C HIS A 299 28.26 13.87 2.95
N GLY A 300 27.38 14.08 1.96
CA GLY A 300 27.69 13.98 0.53
C GLY A 300 27.56 12.57 -0.07
N TRP A 301 27.05 11.60 0.69
CA TRP A 301 26.80 10.22 0.27
C TRP A 301 25.30 9.94 0.19
N THR A 302 24.89 9.21 -0.85
CA THR A 302 23.52 8.70 -0.98
C THR A 302 23.52 7.20 -0.71
N TYR A 303 22.62 6.75 0.15
CA TYR A 303 22.46 5.34 0.52
C TYR A 303 21.07 4.87 0.12
N VAL A 304 21.02 3.77 -0.64
CA VAL A 304 19.77 3.03 -0.90
C VAL A 304 19.81 1.80 -0.02
N MET A 305 19.28 1.93 1.20
CA MET A 305 19.14 0.84 2.15
C MET A 305 18.15 -0.18 1.61
N SER A 306 18.48 -1.45 1.76
CA SER A 306 17.62 -2.56 1.41
C SER A 306 18.00 -3.76 2.28
N ASN A 307 17.01 -4.58 2.58
CA ASN A 307 17.19 -5.88 3.20
C ASN A 307 16.33 -6.91 2.48
N PHE A 308 16.63 -8.18 2.77
CA PHE A 308 15.70 -9.25 2.47
C PHE A 308 15.27 -9.92 3.77
N GLN A 309 14.06 -10.46 3.79
CA GLN A 309 13.54 -11.21 4.93
C GLN A 309 13.10 -12.62 4.50
N HIS A 310 13.00 -13.54 5.47
CA HIS A 310 12.57 -14.95 5.33
C HIS A 310 13.05 -15.72 4.07
N PRO A 311 14.35 -15.78 3.74
CA PRO A 311 14.81 -16.56 2.58
C PRO A 311 14.44 -18.04 2.69
N GLY A 312 13.97 -18.60 1.58
CA GLY A 312 13.46 -19.97 1.51
C GLY A 312 12.09 -20.17 2.16
N ASP A 313 11.24 -19.15 2.12
CA ASP A 313 9.81 -19.34 2.35
C ASP A 313 9.16 -20.03 1.14
N TRP A 314 9.26 -21.34 1.15
CA TRP A 314 8.99 -22.16 -0.03
C TRP A 314 7.50 -22.44 -0.23
N GLU A 315 6.92 -21.79 -1.23
CA GLU A 315 5.59 -22.09 -1.74
C GLU A 315 5.58 -23.12 -2.89
N SER A 316 4.51 -23.92 -2.97
CA SER A 316 4.20 -24.79 -4.11
C SER A 316 2.95 -24.25 -4.83
N PRO A 317 2.94 -24.19 -6.17
CA PRO A 317 3.91 -24.79 -7.08
C PRO A 317 5.11 -23.88 -7.45
N LEU A 318 5.13 -22.62 -7.02
CA LEU A 318 6.10 -21.60 -7.46
C LEU A 318 7.56 -22.07 -7.39
N HIS A 319 7.97 -22.68 -6.28
CA HIS A 319 9.38 -23.03 -6.04
C HIS A 319 9.72 -24.49 -6.34
N ASP A 320 8.78 -25.31 -6.83
CA ASP A 320 8.96 -26.76 -6.93
C ASP A 320 10.15 -27.15 -7.81
N THR A 321 10.43 -26.36 -8.85
CA THR A 321 11.55 -26.57 -9.77
C THR A 321 12.92 -26.31 -9.13
N VAL A 322 13.04 -25.31 -8.23
CA VAL A 322 14.33 -24.84 -7.71
C VAL A 322 14.61 -25.31 -6.29
N LYS A 323 13.58 -25.64 -5.51
CA LYS A 323 13.68 -25.88 -4.06
C LYS A 323 14.68 -26.98 -3.70
N ALA A 324 14.68 -28.10 -4.41
CA ALA A 324 15.60 -29.22 -4.13
C ALA A 324 17.08 -28.79 -4.23
N THR A 325 17.39 -27.87 -5.14
CA THR A 325 18.73 -27.33 -5.35
C THR A 325 19.07 -26.22 -4.35
N LEU A 326 18.12 -25.30 -4.10
CA LEU A 326 18.38 -24.07 -3.35
C LEU A 326 18.20 -24.21 -1.83
N ASP A 327 17.32 -25.08 -1.33
CA ASP A 327 17.06 -25.23 0.11
C ASP A 327 18.32 -25.57 0.93
N PRO A 328 19.20 -26.51 0.52
CA PRO A 328 20.43 -26.76 1.24
C PRO A 328 21.35 -25.53 1.33
N LEU A 329 21.44 -24.74 0.26
CA LEU A 329 22.26 -23.52 0.20
C LEU A 329 21.70 -22.42 1.09
N ILE A 330 20.37 -22.21 1.05
CA ILE A 330 19.71 -21.21 1.89
C ILE A 330 19.86 -21.57 3.36
N ARG A 331 19.67 -22.85 3.73
CA ARG A 331 19.84 -23.27 5.13
C ARG A 331 21.27 -23.06 5.63
N ALA A 332 22.27 -23.35 4.79
CA ALA A 332 23.67 -23.18 5.13
C ALA A 332 24.05 -21.69 5.33
N ASN A 333 23.52 -20.79 4.48
CA ASN A 333 23.94 -19.39 4.48
C ASN A 333 23.08 -18.48 5.37
N TYR A 334 21.84 -18.86 5.68
CA TYR A 334 20.87 -18.00 6.36
C TYR A 334 20.30 -18.61 7.63
N LYS A 335 21.18 -19.13 8.50
CA LYS A 335 20.83 -19.69 9.82
C LYS A 335 19.63 -20.64 9.76
N ASN A 336 19.67 -21.61 8.84
CA ASN A 336 18.57 -22.56 8.63
C ASN A 336 17.21 -21.88 8.31
N ARG A 337 17.24 -20.82 7.49
CA ARG A 337 16.11 -19.92 7.10
C ARG A 337 15.69 -18.87 8.13
N PHE A 338 16.33 -18.81 9.30
CA PHE A 338 16.06 -17.78 10.32
C PHE A 338 17.00 -16.58 10.24
N GLY A 339 17.79 -16.46 9.18
CA GLY A 339 18.71 -15.35 8.93
C GLY A 339 18.19 -14.41 7.85
N ALA A 340 18.36 -13.11 8.07
CA ALA A 340 18.13 -12.03 7.11
C ALA A 340 19.44 -11.23 6.94
N ALA A 341 19.54 -10.41 5.89
CA ALA A 341 20.64 -9.46 5.72
C ALA A 341 20.10 -8.05 5.55
N VAL A 342 20.74 -7.08 6.20
CA VAL A 342 20.42 -5.66 6.13
C VAL A 342 21.64 -4.92 5.61
N GLY A 343 21.46 -4.06 4.61
CA GLY A 343 22.56 -3.31 4.02
C GLY A 343 22.09 -2.15 3.16
N TYR A 344 22.95 -1.72 2.25
CA TYR A 344 22.66 -0.69 1.26
C TYR A 344 23.34 -1.01 -0.07
N LEU A 345 22.73 -0.54 -1.16
CA LEU A 345 23.34 -0.52 -2.47
C LEU A 345 24.25 0.71 -2.60
N THR A 346 25.41 0.51 -3.21
CA THR A 346 26.31 1.58 -3.66
C THR A 346 26.69 1.30 -5.11
N GLY A 347 26.69 2.33 -5.95
CA GLY A 347 26.92 2.22 -7.40
C GLY A 347 28.37 1.94 -7.81
N ASP A 348 29.31 2.00 -6.87
CA ASP A 348 30.74 1.71 -6.99
C ASP A 348 31.27 1.53 -5.53
N PRO A 349 32.42 0.89 -5.24
CA PRO A 349 33.18 1.11 -4.00
C PRO A 349 33.42 2.59 -3.64
N VAL A 350 33.22 3.51 -4.59
CA VAL A 350 33.23 4.97 -4.39
C VAL A 350 31.92 5.58 -4.92
N ALA A 351 31.01 5.97 -4.03
CA ALA A 351 29.64 6.37 -4.36
C ALA A 351 29.49 7.49 -5.40
N VAL A 352 28.30 7.52 -6.01
CA VAL A 352 27.85 8.51 -6.98
C VAL A 352 27.88 9.91 -6.37
N LYS A 353 28.82 10.74 -6.83
CA LYS A 353 28.86 12.17 -6.50
C LYS A 353 27.94 12.92 -7.47
N LEU A 354 26.74 13.27 -7.00
CA LEU A 354 25.87 14.18 -7.75
C LEU A 354 26.57 15.55 -7.81
N GLY A 355 26.91 16.01 -9.02
CA GLY A 355 27.47 17.34 -9.23
C GLY A 355 26.52 18.40 -8.70
N LYS A 356 27.04 19.44 -8.04
CA LYS A 356 26.24 20.58 -7.57
C LYS A 356 25.47 21.17 -8.76
N ALA A 357 24.16 21.39 -8.57
CA ALA A 357 23.29 22.11 -9.49
C ALA A 357 23.81 23.53 -9.79
#